data_AF-A0A395JF52-F1
#
_entry.id   AF-A0A395JF52-F1
#
_cell.length_a   1.000
_cell.length_b   1.000
_cell.length_c   1.000
_cell.angle_alpha   90.00
_cell.angle_beta   90.00
_cell.angle_gamma   90.00
#
_symmetry.space_group_name_H-M   'P 1'
#
loop_
_entity.id
_entity.type
_entity.pdbx_description
1 polymer ?
#
loop_
_entity_poly.entity_id
_entity_poly.type
_entity_poly.pdbx_seq_one_letter_code
_entity_poly.pdbx_strand_id
1 'polypeptide(L)'
;KSHHLTRRQSSLRQQAGSAGRLLRAAPWLSVTRQNMTPDRDTKKALRWDAGLRTSEPKLKVSGPEYSMSYACLSCKTAHKRHAEGSPSDCPLKMECPICKGTTFNLGRHFKAPKKSDDVQWKKVAFLIEHGFLFQKIRLDQNSYESVPYPKTLVEAKEFVVTYKDWAITNVL
;
A
#
# COMPACT_ATOMS: atom_id res chain seq x y z
N LYS A 1 -3.01 13.24 -100.00
CA LYS A 1 -3.73 11.95 -100.15
C LYS A 1 -4.35 11.68 -98.79
N SER A 2 -5.57 12.17 -98.53
CA SER A 2 -6.84 11.42 -98.66
C SER A 2 -6.82 10.24 -97.68
N HIS A 3 -7.74 10.08 -96.72
CA HIS A 3 -9.19 9.88 -96.84
C HIS A 3 -9.89 10.39 -95.55
N HIS A 4 -10.90 11.27 -95.62
CA HIS A 4 -12.35 11.02 -95.70
C HIS A 4 -12.94 10.20 -94.52
N LEU A 5 -13.70 10.86 -93.64
CA LEU A 5 -15.19 10.84 -93.47
C LEU A 5 -15.70 9.50 -92.88
N THR A 6 -16.46 9.44 -91.78
CA THR A 6 -17.90 9.79 -91.64
C THR A 6 -18.31 9.77 -90.15
N ARG A 7 -18.96 10.79 -89.57
CA ARG A 7 -20.42 11.05 -89.44
C ARG A 7 -21.28 9.90 -88.84
N ARG A 8 -21.83 10.10 -87.63
CA ARG A 8 -23.29 10.11 -87.27
C ARG A 8 -23.48 10.05 -85.73
N GLN A 9 -24.05 11.10 -85.15
CA GLN A 9 -25.44 11.21 -84.60
C GLN A 9 -25.59 10.62 -83.18
N SER A 10 -25.68 11.51 -82.18
CA SER A 10 -26.91 11.88 -81.41
C SER A 10 -27.34 10.79 -80.43
N SER A 11 -27.48 11.05 -79.13
CA SER A 11 -28.67 11.75 -78.63
C SER A 11 -28.63 11.96 -77.11
N LEU A 12 -29.45 12.93 -76.68
CA LEU A 12 -30.06 13.16 -75.37
C LEU A 12 -29.31 13.98 -74.29
N ARG A 13 -29.81 15.22 -74.15
CA ARG A 13 -30.45 15.83 -72.95
C ARG A 13 -29.73 15.64 -71.60
N GLN A 14 -29.62 16.62 -70.70
CA GLN A 14 -30.28 17.90 -70.50
C GLN A 14 -29.58 18.61 -69.33
N GLN A 15 -29.31 19.91 -69.53
CA GLN A 15 -29.60 21.04 -68.62
C GLN A 15 -29.12 21.11 -67.15
N ALA A 16 -28.90 22.37 -66.79
CA ALA A 16 -28.81 23.01 -65.47
C ALA A 16 -27.49 22.79 -64.72
N GLY A 17 -26.70 23.80 -64.39
CA GLY A 17 -27.04 25.17 -64.04
C GLY A 17 -26.96 25.33 -62.52
N SER A 18 -26.08 26.24 -62.11
CA SER A 18 -26.21 27.09 -60.91
C SER A 18 -25.27 26.83 -59.72
N ALA A 19 -24.60 27.94 -59.41
CA ALA A 19 -24.32 28.48 -58.08
C ALA A 19 -23.27 27.77 -57.22
N GLY A 20 -22.16 28.49 -57.06
CA GLY A 20 -21.18 28.26 -56.02
C GLY A 20 -21.81 28.26 -54.62
N ARG A 21 -21.30 27.37 -53.78
CA ARG A 21 -21.57 27.35 -52.35
C ARG A 21 -20.28 27.74 -51.65
N LEU A 22 -20.30 28.95 -51.09
CA LEU A 22 -19.33 29.46 -50.14
C LEU A 22 -19.11 28.42 -49.03
N LEU A 23 -17.89 27.87 -48.95
CA LEU A 23 -17.43 27.08 -47.82
C LEU A 23 -17.34 28.03 -46.62
N ARG A 24 -18.32 27.97 -45.71
CA ARG A 24 -18.19 28.58 -44.38
C ARG A 24 -17.13 27.80 -43.62
N ALA A 25 -15.98 28.41 -43.38
CA ALA A 25 -14.99 27.89 -42.44
C ALA A 25 -15.64 27.79 -41.04
N ALA A 26 -15.72 26.58 -40.50
CA ALA A 26 -16.07 26.39 -39.09
C ALA A 26 -14.88 26.86 -38.24
N PRO A 27 -15.05 27.79 -37.30
CA PRO A 27 -14.01 28.11 -36.35
C PRO A 27 -13.95 26.96 -35.34
N TRP A 28 -12.95 26.10 -35.50
CA TRP A 28 -12.56 25.17 -34.44
C TRP A 28 -12.01 26.03 -33.31
N LEU A 29 -12.90 26.46 -32.40
CA LEU A 29 -12.51 27.01 -31.13
C LEU A 29 -11.69 25.94 -30.41
N SER A 30 -10.37 26.14 -30.37
CA SER A 30 -9.44 25.41 -29.54
C SER A 30 -9.81 25.63 -28.07
N VAL A 31 -10.78 24.87 -27.57
CA VAL A 31 -11.04 24.80 -26.13
C VAL A 31 -9.92 23.96 -25.54
N THR A 32 -8.84 24.61 -25.12
CA THR A 32 -7.87 23.99 -24.21
C THR A 32 -8.61 23.64 -22.93
N ARG A 33 -8.93 22.36 -22.75
CA ARG A 33 -9.47 21.82 -21.51
C ARG A 33 -8.39 21.97 -20.44
N GLN A 34 -8.37 23.10 -19.76
CA GLN A 34 -7.54 23.29 -18.58
C GLN A 34 -8.06 22.32 -17.52
N ASN A 35 -7.32 21.27 -17.24
CA ASN A 35 -7.59 20.39 -16.10
C ASN A 35 -7.24 21.17 -14.81
N MET A 36 -8.10 22.10 -14.41
CA MET A 36 -8.02 22.72 -13.09
C MET A 36 -8.42 21.66 -12.06
N THR A 37 -7.46 21.15 -11.31
CA THR A 37 -7.77 20.37 -10.11
C THR A 37 -8.44 21.31 -9.10
N PRO A 38 -9.64 20.98 -8.60
CA PRO A 38 -10.30 21.83 -7.59
C PRO A 38 -9.42 21.97 -6.36
N ASP A 39 -9.44 23.14 -5.75
CA ASP A 39 -8.71 23.39 -4.51
C ASP A 39 -9.25 22.50 -3.38
N ARG A 40 -8.53 22.46 -2.24
CA ARG A 40 -8.87 21.60 -1.10
C ARG A 40 -10.31 21.83 -0.62
N ASP A 41 -10.76 23.07 -0.61
CA ASP A 41 -12.03 23.44 -0.01
C ASP A 41 -13.19 23.16 -0.99
N THR A 42 -13.01 23.40 -2.29
CA THR A 42 -13.94 22.93 -3.34
C THR A 42 -14.05 21.39 -3.32
N LYS A 43 -12.93 20.66 -3.22
CA LYS A 43 -12.95 19.20 -3.13
C LYS A 43 -13.66 18.69 -1.87
N LYS A 44 -13.57 19.43 -0.75
CA LYS A 44 -14.34 19.12 0.46
C LYS A 44 -15.84 19.35 0.25
N ALA A 45 -16.24 20.49 -0.33
CA ALA A 45 -17.64 20.81 -0.62
C ALA A 45 -18.27 19.74 -1.53
N LEU A 46 -17.61 19.40 -2.64
CA LEU A 46 -18.05 18.34 -3.56
C LEU A 46 -18.23 16.98 -2.86
N ARG A 47 -17.45 16.66 -1.82
CA ARG A 47 -17.61 15.41 -1.05
C ARG A 47 -18.81 15.46 -0.09
N TRP A 48 -19.17 16.63 0.42
CA TRP A 48 -20.40 16.82 1.20
C TRP A 48 -21.63 16.77 0.28
N ASP A 49 -21.60 17.48 -0.85
CA ASP A 49 -22.70 17.52 -1.83
C ASP A 49 -22.99 16.13 -2.42
N ALA A 50 -21.93 15.35 -2.70
CA ALA A 50 -22.07 13.98 -3.19
C ALA A 50 -22.46 12.97 -2.10
N GLY A 51 -22.69 13.39 -0.85
CA GLY A 51 -23.01 12.48 0.27
C GLY A 51 -21.88 11.52 0.66
N LEU A 52 -20.67 11.69 0.11
CA LEU A 52 -19.48 10.90 0.45
C LEU A 52 -18.96 11.20 1.86
N ARG A 53 -19.41 12.32 2.44
CA ARG A 53 -19.10 12.73 3.81
C ARG A 53 -20.42 12.95 4.55
N THR A 54 -20.63 12.15 5.58
CA THR A 54 -21.77 12.26 6.49
C THR A 54 -21.29 12.78 7.82
N SER A 55 -22.11 13.60 8.49
CA SER A 55 -21.93 14.00 9.88
C SER A 55 -22.25 12.88 10.86
N GLU A 56 -22.95 11.84 10.40
CA GLU A 56 -23.28 10.67 11.21
C GLU A 56 -21.99 10.01 11.73
N PRO A 57 -21.86 9.87 13.06
CA PRO A 57 -20.73 9.18 13.64
C PRO A 57 -20.78 7.72 13.19
N LYS A 58 -19.82 7.32 12.35
CA LYS A 58 -19.63 5.91 12.00
C LYS A 58 -19.48 5.13 13.31
N LEU A 59 -20.34 4.13 13.51
CA LEU A 59 -20.19 3.16 14.60
C LEU A 59 -18.76 2.62 14.57
N LYS A 60 -18.00 2.93 15.62
CA LYS A 60 -16.65 2.42 15.79
C LYS A 60 -16.79 0.95 16.16
N VAL A 61 -16.75 0.06 15.18
CA VAL A 61 -16.55 -1.37 15.45
C VAL A 61 -15.17 -1.49 16.05
N SER A 62 -15.10 -1.88 17.33
CA SER A 62 -13.82 -2.22 17.96
C SER A 62 -13.22 -3.37 17.17
N GLY A 63 -11.98 -3.20 16.70
CA GLY A 63 -11.23 -4.30 16.10
C GLY A 63 -11.08 -5.47 17.10
N PRO A 64 -10.62 -6.63 16.62
CA PRO A 64 -10.40 -7.80 17.47
C PRO A 64 -9.57 -7.43 18.70
N GLU A 65 -9.90 -8.05 19.83
CA GLU A 65 -9.33 -7.72 21.14
C GLU A 65 -7.79 -7.83 21.16
N TYR A 66 -7.24 -8.74 20.35
CA TYR A 66 -5.80 -8.97 20.25
C TYR A 66 -5.28 -8.86 18.81
N SER A 67 -4.17 -8.13 18.67
CA SER A 67 -3.37 -8.06 17.45
C SER A 67 -1.90 -8.22 17.78
N MET A 68 -1.23 -9.06 17.01
CA MET A 68 0.21 -9.33 17.14
C MET A 68 0.97 -8.69 15.99
N SER A 69 2.20 -8.27 16.26
CA SER A 69 3.08 -7.69 15.24
C SER A 69 3.95 -8.79 14.65
N TYR A 70 3.84 -9.01 13.35
CA TYR A 70 4.69 -9.93 12.61
C TYR A 70 5.70 -9.14 11.79
N ALA A 71 6.99 -9.35 12.06
CA ALA A 71 8.08 -8.65 11.38
C ALA A 71 8.76 -9.55 10.35
N CYS A 72 8.96 -9.02 9.15
CA CYS A 72 9.75 -9.65 8.11
C CYS A 72 11.14 -9.02 8.06
N LEU A 73 12.18 -9.84 8.25
CA LEU A 73 13.57 -9.37 8.20
C LEU A 73 14.02 -9.07 6.76
N SER A 74 13.49 -9.79 5.77
CA SER A 74 13.87 -9.64 4.37
C SER A 74 13.40 -8.31 3.77
N CYS A 75 12.12 -7.95 3.97
CA CYS A 75 11.57 -6.69 3.44
C CYS A 75 11.51 -5.55 4.47
N LYS A 76 11.98 -5.79 5.71
CA LYS A 76 12.06 -4.80 6.80
C LYS A 76 10.73 -4.10 7.06
N THR A 77 9.66 -4.88 7.10
CA THR A 77 8.30 -4.41 7.40
C THR A 77 7.73 -5.20 8.56
N ALA A 78 6.77 -4.58 9.26
CA ALA A 78 5.95 -5.28 10.24
C ALA A 78 4.47 -5.05 9.95
N HIS A 79 3.69 -6.11 10.12
CA HIS A 79 2.26 -6.09 9.89
C HIS A 79 1.54 -6.55 11.15
N LYS A 80 0.47 -5.84 11.53
CA LYS A 80 -0.42 -6.32 12.57
C LYS A 80 -1.33 -7.38 11.98
N ARG A 81 -1.38 -8.52 12.65
CA ARG A 81 -2.30 -9.61 12.31
C ARG A 81 -3.15 -9.92 13.51
N HIS A 82 -4.40 -10.24 13.20
CA HIS A 82 -5.30 -10.84 14.16
C HIS A 82 -5.12 -12.35 14.06
N ALA A 83 -5.04 -13.01 15.20
CA ALA A 83 -5.27 -14.44 15.25
C ALA A 83 -6.72 -14.65 15.66
N GLU A 84 -7.34 -15.67 15.08
CA GLU A 84 -8.59 -16.21 15.59
C GLU A 84 -8.26 -17.06 16.82
N GLY A 85 -8.99 -16.88 17.92
CA GLY A 85 -8.76 -17.60 19.17
C GLY A 85 -8.00 -16.83 20.24
N SER A 86 -7.33 -17.56 21.13
CA SER A 86 -6.57 -17.00 22.26
C SER A 86 -5.28 -16.33 21.77
N PRO A 87 -4.76 -15.30 22.45
CA PRO A 87 -3.45 -14.72 22.13
C PRO A 87 -2.31 -15.74 22.10
N SER A 88 -2.44 -16.83 22.86
CA SER A 88 -1.49 -17.94 22.89
C SER A 88 -1.48 -18.79 21.62
N ASP A 89 -2.56 -18.74 20.83
CA ASP A 89 -2.73 -19.54 19.61
C ASP A 89 -2.10 -18.84 18.39
N CYS A 90 -1.56 -17.63 18.57
CA CYS A 90 -0.87 -16.90 17.52
C CYS A 90 0.40 -17.66 17.12
N PRO A 91 0.58 -18.06 15.85
CA PRO A 91 1.78 -18.77 15.44
C PRO A 91 3.04 -17.90 15.64
N LEU A 92 4.17 -18.53 15.96
CA LEU A 92 5.44 -17.82 16.10
C LEU A 92 5.98 -17.31 14.75
N LYS A 93 5.60 -17.99 13.67
CA LYS A 93 6.02 -17.66 12.30
C LYS A 93 4.84 -17.69 11.34
N MET A 94 4.91 -16.86 10.31
CA MET A 94 3.98 -16.93 9.18
C MET A 94 4.61 -16.35 7.91
N GLU A 95 3.93 -16.52 6.78
CA GLU A 95 4.36 -15.98 5.49
C GLU A 95 4.18 -14.46 5.40
N CYS A 96 5.18 -13.77 4.85
CA CYS A 96 5.14 -12.34 4.60
C CYS A 96 4.16 -12.04 3.45
N PRO A 97 3.17 -11.14 3.63
CA PRO A 97 2.25 -10.78 2.56
C PRO A 97 2.90 -10.01 1.41
N ILE A 98 4.10 -9.44 1.63
CA ILE A 98 4.80 -8.62 0.64
C ILE A 98 5.80 -9.44 -0.15
N CYS A 99 6.75 -10.10 0.54
CA CYS A 99 7.88 -10.75 -0.11
C CYS A 99 7.86 -12.28 -0.02
N LYS A 100 6.81 -12.87 0.56
CA LYS A 100 6.64 -14.33 0.71
C LYS A 100 7.69 -15.03 1.60
N GLY A 101 8.65 -14.29 2.15
CA GLY A 101 9.59 -14.79 3.14
C GLY A 101 8.96 -15.02 4.52
N THR A 102 9.73 -15.57 5.45
CA THR A 102 9.29 -15.80 6.83
C THR A 102 9.14 -14.49 7.61
N THR A 103 8.10 -14.42 8.43
CA THR A 103 7.89 -13.37 9.42
C THR A 103 7.82 -13.97 10.80
N PHE A 104 8.24 -13.20 11.80
CA PHE A 104 8.30 -13.62 13.19
C PHE A 104 7.31 -12.81 14.02
N ASN A 105 6.54 -13.48 14.87
CA ASN A 105 5.65 -12.85 15.82
C ASN A 105 6.48 -12.20 16.95
N LEU A 106 6.52 -10.87 16.99
CA LEU A 106 7.25 -10.11 18.01
C LEU A 106 6.32 -9.55 19.09
N GLY A 107 5.08 -10.05 19.14
CA GLY A 107 4.07 -9.66 20.11
C GLY A 107 3.42 -8.30 19.84
N ARG A 108 2.50 -7.93 20.74
CA ARG A 108 1.62 -6.76 20.59
C ARG A 108 2.31 -5.41 20.80
N HIS A 109 3.40 -5.39 21.57
CA HIS A 109 4.08 -4.16 21.97
C HIS A 109 5.32 -3.84 21.12
N PHE A 110 5.68 -4.71 20.18
CA PHE A 110 6.79 -4.45 19.28
C PHE A 110 6.52 -3.22 18.42
N LYS A 111 7.50 -2.32 18.40
CA LYS A 111 7.52 -1.15 17.53
C LYS A 111 8.57 -1.36 16.46
N ALA A 112 8.11 -1.57 15.23
CA ALA A 112 9.01 -1.80 14.12
C ALA A 112 9.92 -0.59 13.88
N PRO A 113 11.23 -0.81 13.68
CA PRO A 113 12.13 0.25 13.23
C PRO A 113 11.69 0.81 11.87
N LYS A 114 12.22 1.99 11.52
CA LYS A 114 12.07 2.51 10.15
C LYS A 114 12.67 1.50 9.17
N LYS A 115 12.05 1.35 7.99
CA LYS A 115 12.51 0.40 6.96
C LYS A 115 13.97 0.63 6.54
N SER A 116 14.41 1.89 6.53
CA SER A 116 15.78 2.31 6.17
C SER A 116 16.78 2.20 7.32
N ASP A 117 16.35 1.85 8.53
CA ASP A 117 17.24 1.76 9.70
C ASP A 117 17.86 0.36 9.81
N ASP A 118 18.87 0.14 8.97
CA ASP A 118 19.55 -1.16 8.86
C ASP A 118 20.21 -1.60 10.17
N VAL A 119 20.67 -0.65 10.98
CA VAL A 119 21.31 -0.93 12.27
C VAL A 119 20.29 -1.51 13.25
N GLN A 120 19.11 -0.90 13.36
CA GLN A 120 18.06 -1.42 14.22
C GLN A 120 17.50 -2.76 13.70
N TRP A 121 17.38 -2.93 12.38
CA TRP A 121 16.96 -4.22 11.81
C TRP A 121 17.96 -5.35 12.07
N LYS A 122 19.27 -5.07 12.02
CA LYS A 122 20.31 -6.03 12.43
C LYS A 122 20.16 -6.44 13.90
N LYS A 123 19.85 -5.49 14.79
CA LYS A 123 19.57 -5.80 16.21
C LYS A 123 18.35 -6.70 16.37
N VAL A 124 17.27 -6.40 15.67
CA VAL A 124 16.04 -7.21 15.68
C VAL A 124 16.34 -8.63 15.19
N ALA A 125 17.06 -8.77 14.07
CA ALA A 125 17.46 -10.06 13.54
C ALA A 125 18.30 -10.86 14.55
N PHE A 126 19.31 -10.22 15.15
CA PHE A 126 20.17 -10.84 16.16
C PHE A 126 19.38 -11.34 17.37
N LEU A 127 18.45 -10.54 17.91
CA LEU A 127 17.61 -10.97 19.03
C LEU A 127 16.73 -12.17 18.67
N ILE A 128 16.12 -12.16 17.48
CA ILE A 128 15.28 -13.28 17.00
C ILE A 128 16.10 -14.56 16.85
N GLU A 129 17.30 -14.47 16.26
CA GLU A 129 18.21 -15.61 16.09
C GLU A 129 18.58 -16.25 17.42
N HIS A 130 18.64 -15.46 18.50
CA HIS A 130 18.87 -15.92 19.86
C HIS A 130 17.59 -16.21 20.66
N GLY A 131 16.42 -16.31 20.03
CA GLY A 131 15.18 -16.72 20.69
C GLY A 131 14.44 -15.60 21.45
N PHE A 132 14.80 -14.34 21.24
CA PHE A 132 14.13 -13.19 21.83
C PHE A 132 13.18 -12.51 20.83
N LEU A 133 11.89 -12.70 21.07
CA LEU A 133 10.78 -12.18 20.28
C LEU A 133 10.10 -10.98 20.94
N PHE A 134 10.84 -10.18 21.73
CA PHE A 134 10.30 -9.05 22.48
C PHE A 134 9.22 -9.46 23.51
N GLN A 135 9.28 -10.71 23.99
CA GLN A 135 8.49 -11.19 25.12
C GLN A 135 8.88 -10.44 26.40
N LYS A 136 7.95 -10.31 27.35
CA LYS A 136 8.25 -9.73 28.65
C LYS A 136 9.13 -10.69 29.44
N ILE A 137 10.30 -10.21 29.86
CA ILE A 137 11.20 -10.91 30.78
C ILE A 137 10.96 -10.33 32.18
N ARG A 138 10.51 -11.18 33.10
CA ARG A 138 10.33 -10.84 34.53
C ARG A 138 11.28 -11.72 35.33
N LEU A 139 12.12 -11.08 36.15
CA LEU A 139 13.06 -11.78 37.02
C LEU A 139 12.34 -12.32 38.27
N ASP A 140 11.43 -11.51 38.81
CA ASP A 140 10.58 -11.89 39.93
C ASP A 140 9.14 -12.09 39.46
N GLN A 141 8.52 -13.19 39.87
CA GLN A 141 7.13 -13.52 39.49
C GLN A 141 6.11 -12.49 39.98
N ASN A 142 6.41 -11.81 41.09
CA ASN A 142 5.52 -10.83 41.72
C ASN A 142 5.85 -9.37 41.35
N SER A 143 6.85 -9.14 40.48
CA SER A 143 7.19 -7.79 40.02
C SER A 143 6.39 -7.40 38.78
N TYR A 144 5.95 -6.15 38.75
CA TYR A 144 5.37 -5.55 37.56
C TYR A 144 6.44 -5.09 36.55
N GLU A 145 7.68 -4.97 37.00
CA GLU A 145 8.79 -4.53 36.15
C GLU A 145 9.22 -5.63 35.21
N SER A 146 9.50 -5.24 33.97
CA SER A 146 10.08 -6.12 32.96
C SER A 146 11.42 -5.57 32.52
N VAL A 147 12.36 -6.47 32.26
CA VAL A 147 13.67 -6.09 31.73
C VAL A 147 13.50 -5.30 30.42
N PRO A 148 14.08 -4.10 30.30
CA PRO A 148 14.03 -3.35 29.06
C PRO A 148 14.87 -4.03 27.98
N TYR A 149 14.35 -4.06 26.76
CA TYR A 149 15.11 -4.56 25.61
C TYR A 149 16.21 -3.57 25.21
N PRO A 150 17.34 -4.08 24.67
CA PRO A 150 18.51 -3.30 24.30
C PRO A 150 18.17 -2.28 23.20
N LYS A 151 18.80 -1.11 23.28
CA LYS A 151 18.63 -0.03 22.29
C LYS A 151 19.59 -0.21 21.12
N THR A 152 20.79 -0.71 21.38
CA THR A 152 21.87 -0.88 20.39
C THR A 152 22.18 -2.36 20.13
N LEU A 153 22.91 -2.63 19.04
CA LEU A 153 23.37 -4.00 18.72
C LEU A 153 24.42 -4.50 19.72
N VAL A 154 25.23 -3.60 20.29
CA VAL A 154 26.25 -3.96 21.29
C VAL A 154 25.57 -4.44 22.57
N GLU A 155 24.64 -3.66 23.10
CA GLU A 155 23.82 -4.07 24.27
C GLU A 155 23.06 -5.37 24.00
N ALA A 156 22.64 -5.62 22.74
CA ALA A 156 21.95 -6.86 22.42
C ALA A 156 22.84 -8.10 22.59
N LYS A 157 24.14 -8.00 22.28
CA LYS A 157 25.09 -9.11 22.48
C LYS A 157 25.25 -9.44 23.97
N GLU A 158 25.29 -8.43 24.83
CA GLU A 158 25.34 -8.62 26.28
C GLU A 158 24.01 -9.19 26.79
N PHE A 159 22.90 -8.65 26.31
CA PHE A 159 21.55 -9.05 26.69
C PHE A 159 21.28 -10.54 26.47
N VAL A 160 21.65 -11.09 25.29
CA VAL A 160 21.40 -12.50 24.97
C VAL A 160 22.20 -13.45 25.86
N VAL A 161 23.37 -13.03 26.34
CA VAL A 161 24.18 -13.82 27.29
C VAL A 161 23.56 -13.77 28.68
N THR A 162 23.22 -12.57 29.15
CA THR A 162 22.66 -12.34 30.49
C THR A 162 21.31 -13.02 30.68
N TYR A 163 20.44 -12.99 29.68
CA TYR A 163 19.06 -13.49 29.78
C TYR A 163 18.81 -14.77 28.98
N LYS A 164 19.85 -15.53 28.65
CA LYS A 164 19.77 -16.76 27.83
C LYS A 164 18.66 -17.73 28.26
N ASP A 165 18.40 -17.84 29.56
CA ASP A 165 17.42 -18.79 30.12
C ASP A 165 15.96 -18.37 29.85
N TRP A 166 15.73 -17.11 29.42
CA TRP A 166 14.42 -16.59 28.99
C TRP A 166 14.23 -16.61 27.46
N ALA A 167 15.22 -17.12 26.71
CA ALA A 167 15.09 -17.30 25.28
C ALA A 167 14.03 -18.37 24.98
N ILE A 168 13.20 -18.12 23.96
CA ILE A 168 12.24 -19.09 23.48
C ILE A 168 12.99 -20.06 22.57
N THR A 169 13.05 -21.33 22.96
CA THR A 169 13.81 -22.38 22.26
C THR A 169 13.24 -22.77 20.89
N ASN A 170 11.94 -22.58 20.68
CA ASN A 170 11.24 -23.00 19.45
C ASN A 170 11.14 -21.88 18.38
N VAL A 171 12.06 -20.91 18.39
CA VAL A 171 12.01 -19.74 17.49
C VAL A 171 12.64 -20.03 16.12
N LEU A 172 13.52 -21.02 16.00
CA LEU A 172 14.17 -21.43 14.75
C LEU A 172 13.59 -22.74 14.23
#